data_AF-A0A851HIX6-F1
#
_entry.id   AF-A0A851HIX6-F1
#
_cell.length_a   1.000
_cell.length_b   1.000
_cell.length_c   1.000
_cell.angle_alpha   90.00
_cell.angle_beta   90.00
_cell.angle_gamma   90.00
#
_symmetry.space_group_name_H-M   'P 1'
#
loop_
_entity.id
_entity.type
_entity.pdbx_description
1 polymer ?
#
loop_
_entity_poly.entity_id
_entity_poly.type
_entity_poly.pdbx_seq_one_letter_code
_entity_poly.pdbx_strand_id
1 'polypeptide(L)'
;MSIPSAQKMNAPMVAFVILRPKQIRLDVALPIDDLLKKYRRYASTDIVVRWISGTDYVDDQLMVGLIADNVSKLWEFRQDILEVVATVPYANIMPVTDWLEDYLTSSTKDSKDRQAA
;
A
#
# COMPACT_ATOMS: atom_id res chain seq x y z
N MET A 1 10.05 31.30 -23.78
CA MET A 1 9.08 30.20 -23.61
C MET A 1 9.66 29.27 -22.57
N SER A 2 9.03 29.15 -21.40
CA SER A 2 9.54 28.34 -20.31
C SER A 2 9.39 26.86 -20.63
N ILE A 3 10.48 26.12 -20.53
CA ILE A 3 10.48 24.65 -20.52
C ILE A 3 9.65 24.24 -19.29
N PRO A 4 8.60 23.41 -19.42
CA PRO A 4 7.93 22.85 -18.25
C PRO A 4 8.97 22.04 -17.47
N SER A 5 9.30 22.50 -16.26
CA SER A 5 10.13 21.75 -15.32
C SER A 5 9.60 20.32 -15.22
N ALA A 6 10.50 19.35 -15.41
CA ALA A 6 10.25 17.92 -15.41
C ALA A 6 9.02 17.52 -14.58
N GLN A 7 8.03 16.94 -15.26
CA GLN A 7 7.00 16.11 -14.64
C GLN A 7 7.71 15.11 -13.73
N LYS A 8 7.71 15.39 -12.41
CA LYS A 8 8.20 14.46 -11.41
C LYS A 8 7.40 13.19 -11.59
N MET A 9 8.08 12.10 -11.95
CA MET A 9 7.49 10.79 -12.16
C MET A 9 6.55 10.43 -11.00
N ASN A 10 5.24 10.55 -11.24
CA ASN A 10 4.21 9.87 -10.46
C ASN A 10 4.29 8.41 -10.89
N ALA A 11 5.19 7.63 -10.28
CA ALA A 11 5.16 6.18 -10.48
C ALA A 11 3.75 5.70 -10.11
N PRO A 12 3.06 4.96 -11.00
CA PRO A 12 1.68 4.62 -10.75
C PRO A 12 1.60 3.67 -9.55
N MET A 13 0.65 3.93 -8.66
CA MET A 13 0.54 3.29 -7.36
C MET A 13 -0.91 2.91 -7.06
N VAL A 14 -1.08 1.79 -6.37
CA VAL A 14 -2.35 1.38 -5.74
C VAL A 14 -2.08 1.10 -4.26
N ALA A 15 -2.90 1.66 -3.38
CA ALA A 15 -2.78 1.49 -1.93
C ALA A 15 -4.15 1.25 -1.28
N PHE A 16 -4.13 0.54 -0.15
CA PHE A 16 -5.29 0.19 0.65
C PHE A 16 -5.00 0.42 2.13
N VAL A 17 -6.04 0.82 2.86
CA VAL A 17 -6.07 0.75 4.33
C VAL A 17 -7.04 -0.35 4.72
N ILE A 18 -6.53 -1.39 5.37
CA ILE A 18 -7.31 -2.52 5.85
C ILE A 18 -7.55 -2.33 7.34
N LEU A 19 -8.81 -2.05 7.71
CA LEU A 19 -9.28 -2.01 9.08
C LEU A 19 -9.59 -3.40 9.60
N ARG A 20 -9.32 -3.62 10.88
CA ARG A 20 -9.70 -4.85 11.60
C ARG A 20 -9.68 -4.66 13.12
N PRO A 21 -10.51 -5.41 13.86
CA PRO A 21 -10.38 -5.53 15.30
C PRO A 21 -8.98 -6.05 15.71
N LYS A 22 -8.44 -5.56 16.82
CA LYS A 22 -7.11 -5.96 17.34
C LYS A 22 -6.94 -7.46 17.49
N GLN A 23 -8.00 -8.15 17.92
CA GLN A 23 -8.00 -9.59 18.20
C GLN A 23 -7.77 -10.47 16.96
N ILE A 24 -8.06 -9.97 15.75
CA ILE A 24 -7.88 -10.71 14.48
C ILE A 24 -6.68 -10.20 13.68
N ARG A 25 -5.74 -9.50 14.33
CA ARG A 25 -4.63 -8.84 13.62
C ARG A 25 -3.84 -9.80 12.73
N LEU A 26 -3.60 -11.03 13.21
CA LEU A 26 -2.83 -12.04 12.48
C LEU A 26 -3.60 -12.63 11.29
N ASP A 27 -4.93 -12.72 11.40
CA ASP A 27 -5.80 -13.30 10.35
C ASP A 27 -5.79 -12.45 9.08
N VAL A 28 -5.55 -11.14 9.20
CA VAL A 28 -5.29 -10.24 8.05
C VAL A 28 -3.80 -10.23 7.68
N ALA A 29 -2.90 -10.25 8.66
CA ALA A 29 -1.46 -10.09 8.42
C ALA A 29 -0.88 -11.20 7.53
N LEU A 30 -1.21 -12.45 7.83
CA LEU A 30 -0.64 -13.62 7.19
C LEU A 30 -0.98 -13.72 5.70
N PRO A 31 -2.27 -13.68 5.29
CA PRO A 31 -2.59 -13.79 3.87
C PRO A 31 -2.11 -12.58 3.06
N ILE A 32 -2.04 -11.39 3.66
CA ILE A 32 -1.43 -10.22 3.02
C ILE A 32 0.08 -10.44 2.85
N ASP A 33 0.81 -10.90 3.87
CA ASP A 33 2.25 -11.18 3.73
C ASP A 33 2.53 -12.23 2.64
N ASP A 34 1.72 -13.29 2.58
CA ASP A 34 1.82 -14.30 1.53
C ASP A 34 1.56 -13.74 0.13
N LEU A 35 0.55 -12.87 0.00
CA LEU A 35 0.31 -12.14 -1.25
C LEU A 35 1.52 -11.27 -1.63
N LEU A 36 2.10 -10.53 -0.68
CA LEU A 36 3.22 -9.63 -0.97
C LEU A 36 4.48 -10.37 -1.44
N LYS A 37 4.70 -11.62 -1.02
CA LYS A 37 5.79 -12.48 -1.53
C LYS A 37 5.69 -12.74 -3.03
N LYS A 38 4.47 -12.79 -3.60
CA LYS A 38 4.24 -12.89 -5.05
C LYS A 38 4.82 -11.68 -5.77
N TYR A 39 4.61 -10.48 -5.22
CA TYR A 39 4.98 -9.23 -5.87
C TYR A 39 6.46 -8.87 -5.73
N ARG A 40 7.12 -9.22 -4.61
CA ARG A 40 8.57 -9.00 -4.42
C ARG A 40 9.45 -9.66 -5.49
N ARG A 41 8.91 -10.60 -6.26
CA ARG A 41 9.62 -11.29 -7.35
C ARG A 41 9.70 -10.46 -8.64
N TYR A 42 8.91 -9.39 -8.76
CA TYR A 42 8.95 -8.52 -9.94
C TYR A 42 9.97 -7.39 -9.73
N ALA A 43 10.93 -7.28 -10.64
CA ALA A 43 12.06 -6.34 -10.51
C ALA A 43 11.66 -4.85 -10.55
N SER A 44 10.47 -4.54 -11.07
CA SER A 44 9.96 -3.18 -11.26
C SER A 44 8.84 -2.83 -10.26
N THR A 45 8.86 -3.44 -9.07
CA THR A 45 7.82 -3.21 -8.06
C THR A 45 8.41 -2.89 -6.70
N ASP A 46 7.90 -1.81 -6.10
CA ASP A 46 8.14 -1.48 -4.70
C ASP A 46 6.86 -1.71 -3.90
N ILE A 47 7.02 -2.23 -2.69
CA ILE A 47 5.89 -2.54 -1.79
C ILE A 47 6.02 -1.67 -0.55
N VAL A 48 4.92 -1.02 -0.19
CA VAL A 48 4.81 -0.25 1.04
C VAL A 48 3.88 -1.00 2.00
N VAL A 49 4.36 -1.29 3.21
CA VAL A 49 3.56 -1.91 4.27
C VAL A 49 3.74 -1.13 5.55
N ARG A 50 2.64 -0.76 6.22
CA ARG A 50 2.69 -0.11 7.52
C ARG A 50 1.58 -0.57 8.43
N TRP A 51 1.96 -0.95 9.65
CA TRP A 51 1.02 -1.16 10.75
C TRP A 51 0.77 0.16 11.46
N ILE A 52 -0.50 0.47 11.66
CA ILE A 52 -0.95 1.61 12.46
C ILE A 52 -1.82 1.02 13.56
N SER A 53 -1.33 1.05 14.79
CA SER A 53 -2.09 0.56 15.94
C SER A 53 -3.21 1.55 16.24
N GLY A 54 -4.43 1.03 16.32
CA GLY A 54 -5.59 1.81 16.73
C GLY A 54 -5.59 2.07 18.25
N THR A 55 -6.43 3.01 18.68
CA THR A 55 -6.74 3.20 20.11
C THR A 55 -7.69 2.09 20.59
N ASP A 56 -8.23 2.18 21.81
CA ASP A 56 -9.25 1.24 22.28
C ASP A 56 -10.61 1.42 21.57
N TYR A 57 -10.78 2.54 20.87
CA TYR A 57 -12.01 2.91 20.16
C TYR A 57 -11.86 2.88 18.63
N VAL A 58 -10.64 2.64 18.12
CA VAL A 58 -10.33 2.65 16.69
C VAL A 58 -9.69 1.32 16.34
N ASP A 59 -10.17 0.70 15.27
CA ASP A 59 -9.62 -0.54 14.74
C ASP A 59 -8.14 -0.38 14.36
N ASP A 60 -7.41 -1.49 14.46
CA ASP A 60 -6.04 -1.58 13.98
C ASP A 60 -6.04 -1.49 12.45
N GLN A 61 -5.07 -0.76 11.90
CA GLN A 61 -5.00 -0.50 10.45
C GLN A 61 -3.73 -1.12 9.86
N LEU A 62 -3.88 -1.75 8.70
CA LEU A 62 -2.79 -2.25 7.88
C LEU A 62 -2.84 -1.49 6.57
N MET A 63 -1.86 -0.65 6.38
CA MET A 63 -1.64 0.04 5.13
C MET A 63 -0.77 -0.86 4.25
N VAL A 64 -1.23 -1.10 3.02
CA VAL A 64 -0.50 -1.88 2.03
C VAL A 64 -0.60 -1.21 0.67
N GLY A 65 0.51 -1.11 -0.05
CA GLY A 65 0.55 -0.51 -1.37
C GLY A 65 1.60 -1.12 -2.27
N LEU A 66 1.34 -1.02 -3.57
CA LEU A 66 2.25 -1.43 -4.64
C LEU A 66 2.52 -0.23 -5.54
N ILE A 67 3.79 0.05 -5.77
CA ILE A 67 4.28 1.01 -6.76
C ILE A 67 4.90 0.18 -7.89
N ALA A 68 4.45 0.40 -9.12
CA ALA A 68 4.94 -0.35 -10.26
C ALA A 68 4.72 0.44 -11.55
N ASP A 69 5.66 0.38 -12.49
CA ASP A 69 5.48 1.01 -13.82
C ASP A 69 4.42 0.29 -14.67
N ASN A 70 4.14 -0.98 -14.35
CA ASN A 70 3.18 -1.80 -15.07
C ASN A 70 1.77 -1.67 -14.49
N VAL A 71 0.90 -0.94 -15.18
CA VAL A 71 -0.51 -0.72 -14.79
C VAL A 71 -1.30 -2.01 -14.65
N SER A 72 -1.04 -3.05 -15.47
CA SER A 72 -1.71 -4.34 -15.33
C SER A 72 -1.36 -5.02 -14.01
N LYS A 73 -0.13 -4.87 -13.50
CA LYS A 73 0.26 -5.39 -12.18
C LYS A 73 -0.41 -4.64 -11.03
N LEU A 74 -0.66 -3.34 -11.19
CA LEU A 74 -1.42 -2.57 -10.22
C LEU A 74 -2.89 -3.00 -10.15
N TRP A 75 -3.51 -3.31 -11.29
CA TRP A 75 -4.86 -3.88 -11.33
C TRP A 75 -4.93 -5.28 -10.76
N GLU A 76 -3.97 -6.15 -11.06
CA GLU A 76 -3.86 -7.48 -10.48
C GLU A 76 -3.74 -7.38 -8.95
N PHE A 77 -2.84 -6.53 -8.46
CA PHE A 77 -2.65 -6.29 -7.02
C PHE A 77 -3.92 -5.79 -6.33
N ARG A 78 -4.67 -4.90 -6.99
CA ARG A 78 -5.96 -4.44 -6.49
C ARG A 78 -6.95 -5.58 -6.30
N GLN A 79 -7.11 -6.44 -7.30
CA GLN A 79 -8.04 -7.56 -7.21
C GLN A 79 -7.60 -8.57 -6.15
N ASP A 80 -6.32 -8.93 -6.12
CA ASP A 80 -5.79 -9.87 -5.15
C ASP A 80 -6.00 -9.39 -3.70
N ILE A 81 -5.79 -8.10 -3.41
CA ILE A 81 -6.06 -7.53 -2.08
C ILE A 81 -7.55 -7.61 -1.73
N LEU A 82 -8.43 -7.26 -2.67
CA LEU A 82 -9.88 -7.31 -2.46
C LEU A 82 -10.34 -8.74 -2.15
N GLU A 83 -9.84 -9.72 -2.90
CA GLU A 83 -10.12 -11.13 -2.67
C GLU A 83 -9.62 -11.61 -1.32
N VAL A 84 -8.36 -11.31 -0.96
CA VAL A 84 -7.79 -11.68 0.34
C VAL A 84 -8.62 -11.08 1.48
N VAL A 85 -8.91 -9.78 1.45
CA VAL A 85 -9.65 -9.13 2.54
C VAL A 85 -11.08 -9.67 2.65
N ALA A 86 -11.73 -10.00 1.54
CA ALA A 86 -13.06 -10.60 1.54
C ALA A 86 -13.12 -11.98 2.23
N THR A 87 -12.00 -12.70 2.31
CA THR A 87 -11.92 -13.98 3.03
C THR A 87 -11.71 -13.84 4.54
N VAL A 88 -11.36 -12.64 5.04
CA VAL A 88 -11.08 -12.43 6.46
C VAL A 88 -12.30 -11.79 7.16
N PRO A 89 -12.96 -12.49 8.09
CA PRO A 89 -14.11 -11.95 8.81
C PRO A 89 -13.76 -10.64 9.53
N TYR A 90 -14.68 -9.67 9.51
CA TYR A 90 -14.53 -8.37 10.18
C TYR A 90 -13.38 -7.48 9.69
N ALA A 91 -12.66 -7.88 8.65
CA ALA A 91 -11.75 -6.98 7.95
C ALA A 91 -12.54 -6.11 6.95
N ASN A 92 -12.15 -4.85 6.82
CA ASN A 92 -12.76 -3.94 5.84
C ASN A 92 -11.71 -3.06 5.18
N ILE A 93 -11.95 -2.64 3.94
CA ILE A 93 -11.09 -1.70 3.23
C ILE A 93 -11.70 -0.30 3.35
N MET A 94 -10.90 0.64 3.83
CA MET A 94 -11.24 2.06 3.82
C MET A 94 -10.74 2.74 2.55
N PRO A 95 -11.45 3.79 2.09
CA PRO A 95 -10.92 4.71 1.09
C PRO A 95 -9.58 5.29 1.56
N VAL A 96 -8.65 5.44 0.62
CA VAL A 96 -7.45 6.25 0.82
C VAL A 96 -7.91 7.70 1.04
N THR A 97 -7.55 8.26 2.18
CA THR A 97 -7.85 9.65 2.56
C THR A 97 -6.62 10.54 2.32
N ASP A 98 -6.79 11.85 2.23
CA ASP A 98 -5.73 12.84 1.93
C ASP A 98 -4.46 12.67 2.79
N TRP A 99 -4.59 12.35 4.08
CA TRP A 99 -3.41 12.13 4.96
C TRP A 99 -2.54 10.95 4.51
N LEU A 100 -3.13 9.95 3.85
CA LEU A 100 -2.44 8.77 3.36
C LEU A 100 -1.68 9.10 2.07
N GLU A 101 -2.24 9.94 1.21
CA GLU A 101 -1.55 10.46 0.03
C GLU A 101 -0.33 11.29 0.43
N ASP A 102 -0.46 12.13 1.46
CA ASP A 102 0.66 12.90 2.04
C ASP A 102 1.75 11.99 2.62
N TYR A 103 1.35 10.93 3.33
CA TYR A 103 2.28 9.95 3.88
C TYR A 103 3.03 9.17 2.78
N LEU A 104 2.34 8.77 1.72
CA LEU A 104 2.95 8.04 0.60
C LEU A 104 3.88 8.95 -0.22
N THR A 105 3.52 10.23 -0.39
CA THR A 105 4.32 11.24 -1.10
C THR A 105 5.59 11.62 -0.33
N SER A 106 5.56 11.60 1.02
CA SER A 106 6.75 11.82 1.84
C SER A 106 7.68 10.60 1.85
N SER A 107 7.12 9.40 1.99
CA SER A 107 7.90 8.16 2.00
C SER A 107 8.61 7.87 0.68
N THR A 108 8.01 8.22 -0.47
CA THR A 108 8.62 8.06 -1.79
C THR A 108 9.74 9.07 -2.07
N LYS A 109 9.75 10.24 -1.41
CA LYS A 109 10.87 11.18 -1.47
C LYS A 109 12.07 10.64 -0.71
N ASP A 110 11.85 10.15 0.51
CA ASP A 110 12.92 9.59 1.34
C ASP A 110 13.60 8.36 0.69
N SER A 111 12.82 7.49 0.03
CA SER A 111 13.39 6.34 -0.69
C SER A 111 14.24 6.75 -1.89
N LYS A 112 13.86 7.82 -2.61
CA LYS A 112 14.65 8.34 -3.74
C LYS A 112 15.94 9.01 -3.26
N ASP A 113 15.89 9.74 -2.17
CA ASP A 113 17.07 10.39 -1.59
C ASP A 113 18.09 9.36 -1.08
N ARG A 114 17.62 8.21 -0.60
CA ARG A 114 18.51 7.09 -0.20
C ARG A 114 19.10 6.29 -1.37
N GLN A 115 18.49 6.33 -2.55
CA GLN A 115 19.05 5.70 -3.76
C GLN A 115 20.00 6.62 -4.51
N ALA A 116 20.00 7.92 -4.21
CA ALA A 116 20.86 8.94 -4.83
C ALA A 116 22.12 9.27 -3.99
N ALA A 117 22.29 8.66 -2.82
CA ALA A 117 23.44 8.80 -1.92
C ALA A 117 24.31 7.54 -1.94
#